data_AF-A0A8S1NBF8-F1
#
_entry.id   AF-A0A8S1NBF8-F1
#
_cell.length_a   1.000
_cell.length_b   1.000
_cell.length_c   1.000
_cell.angle_alpha   90.00
_cell.angle_beta   90.00
_cell.angle_gamma   90.00
#
_symmetry.space_group_name_H-M   'P 1'
#
loop_
_entity.id
_entity.type
_entity.pdbx_description
1 polymer ?
#
loop_
_entity_poly.entity_id
_entity_poly.type
_entity_poly.pdbx_seq_one_letter_code
_entity_poly.pdbx_strand_id
1 'polypeptide(L)'
;MDSPSLIVLNTDMPMGPQLSPRSSYIRYVKDFSSSYLQQESERNYDEIISQNLSDFHQEKKLINMTSSRRISKKLETFKFTKIAKQNKIIEKFKNNLLQFSYIMPQKFKAKLLQIENYLQKDKVKKTSTQITRKNQKNIISPSNIFLFYWEIFNILIQFISLWICALIISFSNSKEINFQSFGCLFISINIVEIIISINKEIYIEGQIINTRNDILINYLSKSSHLDVCSIFIWIMISFRMIEQNTIIQVFAILLLIIIFARIFRVYDYIVEQLYQKGFGGYAFDLLTLVVSIYFFAHIMACLWLMVGFNSNGERMNWIRDNDLENESIWTQYNNAFYWATMTMVTVGYGDITPKNNYEMAFANVAMFFSSCVFAYSMNAIGILLKGFNDVKQNYKYIKCQYQKKVSHNNELIYEIQQCR
;
A
#
# COMPACT_ATOMS: atom_id res chain seq x y z
N MET A 1 54.35 49.72 -2.86
CA MET A 1 54.20 48.28 -3.13
C MET A 1 53.14 47.80 -2.17
N ASP A 2 51.94 47.53 -2.67
CA ASP A 2 51.18 46.31 -2.38
C ASP A 2 49.81 46.41 -3.07
N SER A 3 49.46 45.27 -3.67
CA SER A 3 48.44 45.02 -4.69
C SER A 3 46.99 45.00 -4.16
N PRO A 4 45.98 45.22 -5.02
CA PRO A 4 44.57 45.08 -4.66
C PRO A 4 44.16 43.60 -4.57
N SER A 5 43.53 43.22 -3.46
CA SER A 5 42.99 41.87 -3.21
C SER A 5 41.69 41.62 -3.98
N LEU A 6 41.69 40.54 -4.78
CA LEU A 6 40.57 40.02 -5.54
C LEU A 6 39.37 39.61 -4.66
N ILE A 7 38.18 39.95 -5.12
CA ILE A 7 36.89 39.44 -4.65
C ILE A 7 36.74 37.99 -5.12
N VAL A 8 36.71 37.04 -4.19
CA VAL A 8 36.41 35.62 -4.44
C VAL A 8 34.89 35.45 -4.45
N LEU A 9 34.31 35.15 -5.61
CA LEU A 9 32.92 34.70 -5.76
C LEU A 9 32.83 33.24 -5.32
N ASN A 10 32.22 33.01 -4.15
CA ASN A 10 31.98 31.68 -3.61
C ASN A 10 30.74 31.06 -4.30
N THR A 11 30.95 30.06 -5.16
CA THR A 11 29.90 29.34 -5.87
C THR A 11 29.49 28.07 -5.11
N ASP A 12 28.69 28.22 -4.06
CA ASP A 12 28.06 27.08 -3.38
C ASP A 12 26.59 26.97 -3.80
N MET A 13 26.33 26.19 -4.85
CA MET A 13 24.99 25.68 -5.15
C MET A 13 24.69 24.47 -4.23
N PRO A 14 23.48 24.37 -3.65
CA PRO A 14 23.12 23.19 -2.87
C PRO A 14 23.00 21.96 -3.77
N MET A 15 23.83 20.95 -3.49
CA MET A 15 23.73 19.63 -4.13
C MET A 15 22.42 18.96 -3.75
N GLY A 16 21.63 18.59 -4.77
CA GLY A 16 20.51 17.66 -4.62
C GLY A 16 20.99 16.26 -4.23
N PRO A 17 20.06 15.32 -3.94
CA PRO A 17 20.39 14.01 -3.39
C PRO A 17 21.29 13.24 -4.36
N GLN A 18 22.52 12.94 -3.93
CA GLN A 18 23.43 12.06 -4.64
C GLN A 18 22.96 10.62 -4.47
N LEU A 19 22.25 10.09 -5.47
CA LEU A 19 22.10 8.64 -5.62
C LEU A 19 23.41 8.10 -6.20
N SER A 20 24.20 7.42 -5.37
CA SER A 20 25.43 6.74 -5.82
C SER A 20 25.10 5.60 -6.79
N PRO A 21 25.55 5.61 -8.05
CA PRO A 21 25.40 4.45 -8.92
C PRO A 21 26.49 3.42 -8.58
N ARG A 22 26.07 2.18 -8.34
CA ARG A 22 26.99 1.02 -8.15
C ARG A 22 28.00 0.94 -9.30
N SER A 23 29.26 0.72 -8.95
CA SER A 23 30.46 0.70 -9.80
C SER A 23 30.46 -0.32 -10.95
N SER A 24 29.49 -1.23 -11.00
CA SER A 24 29.39 -2.28 -12.03
C SER A 24 28.89 -1.78 -13.40
N TYR A 25 28.16 -0.66 -13.45
CA TYR A 25 27.57 -0.17 -14.72
C TYR A 25 28.58 0.57 -15.62
N ILE A 26 29.63 1.18 -15.04
CA ILE A 26 30.60 1.98 -15.80
C ILE A 26 31.58 1.09 -16.60
N ARG A 27 31.83 -0.15 -16.15
CA ARG A 27 32.76 -1.06 -16.83
C ARG A 27 32.18 -1.62 -18.14
N TYR A 28 30.87 -1.89 -18.17
CA TYR A 28 30.20 -2.49 -19.33
C TYR A 28 30.09 -1.56 -20.55
N VAL A 29 30.02 -0.25 -20.32
CA VAL A 29 29.83 0.75 -21.40
C VAL A 29 31.15 1.08 -22.11
N LYS A 30 32.31 0.93 -21.45
CA LYS A 30 33.62 1.20 -22.07
C LYS A 30 34.04 0.10 -23.03
N ASP A 31 33.86 -1.18 -22.66
CA ASP A 31 34.34 -2.31 -23.46
C ASP A 31 33.52 -2.57 -24.73
N PHE A 32 32.27 -2.09 -24.79
CA PHE A 32 31.41 -2.26 -25.97
C PHE A 32 31.65 -1.21 -27.07
N SER A 33 32.37 -0.12 -26.77
CA SER A 33 32.50 1.03 -27.69
C SER A 33 33.71 0.96 -28.62
N SER A 34 34.71 0.13 -28.32
CA SER A 34 35.97 0.08 -29.06
C SER A 34 36.06 -1.01 -30.14
N SER A 35 35.16 -2.01 -30.14
CA SER A 35 35.29 -3.20 -30.99
C SER A 35 34.45 -3.18 -32.28
N TYR A 36 33.61 -2.17 -32.50
CA TYR A 36 32.62 -2.19 -33.60
C TYR A 36 32.72 -1.04 -34.63
N LEU A 37 33.78 -0.22 -34.59
CA LEU A 37 33.88 0.98 -35.44
C LEU A 37 34.94 0.94 -36.55
N GLN A 38 35.35 -0.25 -37.02
CA GLN A 38 36.14 -0.35 -38.25
C GLN A 38 35.64 -1.46 -39.17
N GLN A 39 35.29 -1.05 -40.40
CA GLN A 39 34.95 -1.79 -41.63
C GLN A 39 33.46 -1.95 -42.00
N GLU A 40 33.20 -1.70 -43.30
CA GLU A 40 31.97 -1.88 -44.10
C GLU A 40 30.93 -0.73 -44.05
N SER A 41 31.11 0.37 -44.77
CA SER A 41 30.92 0.64 -46.22
C SER A 41 29.46 0.85 -46.68
N GLU A 42 29.18 2.09 -47.10
CA GLU A 42 27.93 2.76 -47.46
C GLU A 42 27.18 2.25 -48.73
N ARG A 43 27.31 0.98 -49.15
CA ARG A 43 26.73 0.54 -50.44
C ARG A 43 25.41 -0.23 -50.40
N ASN A 44 24.80 -0.44 -49.22
CA ASN A 44 23.63 -1.34 -49.09
C ASN A 44 22.32 -0.65 -48.64
N TYR A 45 22.31 0.67 -48.48
CA TYR A 45 21.15 1.39 -47.91
C TYR A 45 20.05 1.72 -48.92
N ASP A 46 20.39 1.97 -50.19
CA ASP A 46 19.39 2.41 -51.19
C ASP A 46 18.56 1.26 -51.78
N GLU A 47 19.12 0.04 -51.86
CA GLU A 47 18.37 -1.16 -52.28
C GLU A 47 17.33 -1.59 -51.23
N ILE A 48 17.64 -1.45 -49.94
CA ILE A 48 16.72 -1.80 -48.85
C ILE A 48 15.53 -0.83 -48.80
N ILE A 49 15.72 0.43 -49.17
CA ILE A 49 14.64 1.44 -49.17
C ILE A 49 13.67 1.17 -50.33
N SER A 50 14.15 0.77 -51.50
CA SER A 50 13.29 0.53 -52.67
C SER A 50 12.39 -0.70 -52.51
N GLN A 51 12.89 -1.78 -51.89
CA GLN A 51 12.08 -2.98 -51.58
C GLN A 51 11.01 -2.72 -50.51
N ASN A 52 11.30 -1.92 -49.48
CA ASN A 52 10.32 -1.61 -48.43
C ASN A 52 9.18 -0.69 -48.93
N LEU A 53 9.41 0.09 -49.99
CA LEU A 53 8.40 0.96 -50.60
C LEU A 53 7.40 0.19 -51.48
N SER A 54 7.82 -0.91 -52.14
CA SER A 54 6.90 -1.74 -52.93
C SER A 54 5.94 -2.54 -52.05
N ASP A 55 6.40 -3.06 -50.92
CA ASP A 55 5.59 -3.84 -49.98
C ASP A 55 4.50 -2.99 -49.31
N PHE A 56 4.82 -1.72 -49.03
CA PHE A 56 3.88 -0.75 -48.47
C PHE A 56 2.70 -0.43 -49.42
N HIS A 57 2.93 -0.45 -50.72
CA HIS A 57 1.88 -0.21 -51.72
C HIS A 57 0.94 -1.41 -51.91
N GLN A 58 1.43 -2.64 -51.72
CA GLN A 58 0.59 -3.85 -51.76
C GLN A 58 -0.34 -3.95 -50.54
N GLU A 59 0.13 -3.60 -49.35
CA GLU A 59 -0.65 -3.70 -48.10
C GLU A 59 -1.82 -2.70 -48.06
N LYS A 60 -1.62 -1.52 -48.64
CA LYS A 60 -2.66 -0.47 -48.76
C LYS A 60 -3.83 -0.87 -49.67
N LYS A 61 -3.60 -1.81 -50.60
CA LYS A 61 -4.63 -2.33 -51.52
C LYS A 61 -5.56 -3.34 -50.83
N LEU A 62 -5.07 -4.08 -49.84
CA LEU A 62 -5.88 -5.02 -49.04
C LEU A 62 -6.81 -4.33 -48.03
N ILE A 63 -6.37 -3.20 -47.46
CA ILE A 63 -7.11 -2.51 -46.39
C ILE A 63 -8.39 -1.82 -46.92
N ASN A 64 -8.44 -1.47 -48.21
CA ASN A 64 -9.60 -0.80 -48.80
C ASN A 64 -10.79 -1.74 -49.12
N MET A 65 -10.67 -3.06 -48.91
CA MET A 65 -11.72 -4.04 -49.23
C MET A 65 -12.67 -4.40 -48.07
N THR A 66 -12.48 -3.90 -46.85
CA THR A 66 -13.31 -4.28 -45.69
C THR A 66 -14.04 -3.09 -45.05
N SER A 67 -15.01 -2.53 -45.78
CA SER A 67 -15.94 -1.55 -45.22
C SER A 67 -17.19 -2.23 -44.65
N SER A 68 -17.28 -2.37 -43.32
CA SER A 68 -18.56 -2.53 -42.61
C SER A 68 -18.76 -1.36 -41.64
N ARG A 69 -19.35 -0.28 -42.17
CA ARG A 69 -19.85 0.88 -41.44
C ARG A 69 -21.23 0.54 -40.88
N ARG A 70 -21.40 0.46 -39.55
CA ARG A 70 -22.63 0.90 -38.83
C ARG A 70 -22.63 0.80 -37.29
N ILE A 71 -21.58 0.33 -36.61
CA ILE A 71 -21.59 0.18 -35.13
C ILE A 71 -20.75 1.26 -34.38
N SER A 72 -20.00 2.13 -35.05
CA SER A 72 -18.96 2.95 -34.40
C SER A 72 -19.42 4.21 -33.65
N LYS A 73 -20.61 4.78 -33.92
CA LYS A 73 -20.91 6.15 -33.44
C LYS A 73 -21.22 6.28 -31.94
N LYS A 74 -21.59 5.21 -31.24
CA LYS A 74 -21.93 5.27 -29.80
C LYS A 74 -20.78 4.84 -28.86
N LEU A 75 -19.71 4.27 -29.42
CA LEU A 75 -18.53 3.76 -28.68
C LEU A 75 -17.30 4.70 -28.73
N GLU A 76 -17.32 5.71 -29.60
CA GLU A 76 -16.19 6.66 -29.75
C GLU A 76 -16.19 7.78 -28.70
N THR A 77 -17.34 8.21 -28.19
CA THR A 77 -17.43 9.34 -27.24
C THR A 77 -16.90 9.04 -25.85
N PHE A 78 -16.96 7.78 -25.38
CA PHE A 78 -16.41 7.38 -24.07
C PHE A 78 -14.91 7.04 -24.09
N LYS A 79 -14.32 6.77 -25.26
CA LYS A 79 -12.87 6.52 -25.39
C LYS A 79 -12.06 7.81 -25.51
N PHE A 80 -12.63 8.87 -26.08
CA PHE A 80 -11.89 10.10 -26.35
C PHE A 80 -11.48 10.86 -25.08
N THR A 81 -12.31 10.88 -24.03
CA THR A 81 -12.02 11.61 -22.79
C THR A 81 -10.93 10.94 -21.94
N LYS A 82 -10.83 9.59 -21.99
CA LYS A 82 -9.79 8.82 -21.29
C LYS A 82 -8.43 8.91 -22.01
N ILE A 83 -8.45 8.92 -23.35
CA ILE A 83 -7.24 9.09 -24.18
C ILE A 83 -6.74 10.55 -24.10
N ALA A 84 -7.64 11.54 -24.10
CA ALA A 84 -7.27 12.95 -23.95
C ALA A 84 -6.62 13.26 -22.59
N LYS A 85 -7.08 12.62 -21.49
CA LYS A 85 -6.45 12.76 -20.17
C LYS A 85 -5.05 12.12 -20.10
N GLN A 86 -4.85 10.96 -20.73
CA GLN A 86 -3.52 10.35 -20.83
C GLN A 86 -2.55 11.18 -21.68
N ASN A 87 -3.02 11.74 -22.79
CA ASN A 87 -2.21 12.62 -23.63
C ASN A 87 -1.83 13.92 -22.90
N LYS A 88 -2.67 14.45 -22.00
CA LYS A 88 -2.35 15.66 -21.23
C LYS A 88 -1.23 15.44 -20.20
N ILE A 89 -1.15 14.23 -19.60
CA ILE A 89 -0.06 13.86 -18.68
C ILE A 89 1.23 13.65 -19.47
N ILE A 90 1.14 12.98 -20.63
CA ILE A 90 2.29 12.78 -21.53
C ILE A 90 2.79 14.13 -22.06
N GLU A 91 1.90 15.04 -22.44
CA GLU A 91 2.27 16.40 -22.86
C GLU A 91 2.85 17.22 -21.71
N LYS A 92 2.30 17.12 -20.50
CA LYS A 92 2.86 17.81 -19.32
C LYS A 92 4.23 17.26 -18.95
N PHE A 93 4.44 15.94 -19.08
CA PHE A 93 5.74 15.30 -18.89
C PHE A 93 6.73 15.71 -19.99
N LYS A 94 6.30 15.73 -21.26
CA LYS A 94 7.08 16.20 -22.42
C LYS A 94 7.45 17.68 -22.26
N ASN A 95 6.52 18.51 -21.85
CA ASN A 95 6.74 19.93 -21.61
C ASN A 95 7.68 20.14 -20.42
N ASN A 96 7.54 19.41 -19.33
CA ASN A 96 8.48 19.46 -18.20
C ASN A 96 9.89 19.02 -18.63
N LEU A 97 10.02 17.94 -19.41
CA LEU A 97 11.30 17.46 -19.95
C LEU A 97 11.95 18.49 -20.87
N LEU A 98 11.15 19.12 -21.74
CA LEU A 98 11.63 20.16 -22.67
C LEU A 98 11.94 21.47 -21.94
N GLN A 99 11.24 21.80 -20.85
CA GLN A 99 11.51 22.97 -20.02
C GLN A 99 12.88 22.89 -19.34
N PHE A 100 13.40 21.67 -19.11
CA PHE A 100 14.78 21.41 -18.66
C PHE A 100 15.77 21.10 -19.80
N SER A 101 15.36 21.18 -21.08
CA SER A 101 16.18 20.75 -22.23
C SER A 101 17.11 21.81 -22.81
N TYR A 102 17.25 22.98 -22.18
CA TYR A 102 17.96 24.13 -22.75
C TYR A 102 19.48 23.96 -22.97
N ILE A 103 20.03 22.77 -22.70
CA ILE A 103 21.42 22.39 -22.98
C ILE A 103 21.47 20.96 -23.54
N MET A 104 20.85 20.68 -24.69
CA MET A 104 20.94 19.36 -25.31
C MET A 104 21.56 19.42 -26.72
N PRO A 105 22.72 18.78 -26.95
CA PRO A 105 23.35 18.68 -28.28
C PRO A 105 22.44 17.98 -29.30
N GLN A 106 22.37 18.49 -30.53
CA GLN A 106 21.47 17.97 -31.59
C GLN A 106 21.62 16.46 -31.85
N LYS A 107 22.83 15.89 -31.70
CA LYS A 107 23.07 14.45 -31.83
C LYS A 107 22.29 13.62 -30.80
N PHE A 108 22.13 14.13 -29.58
CA PHE A 108 21.40 13.42 -28.52
C PHE A 108 19.89 13.47 -28.75
N LYS A 109 19.39 14.58 -29.30
CA LYS A 109 17.98 14.74 -29.71
C LYS A 109 17.59 13.76 -30.83
N ALA A 110 18.46 13.56 -31.82
CA ALA A 110 18.25 12.57 -32.89
C ALA A 110 18.23 11.13 -32.35
N LYS A 111 19.12 10.81 -31.39
CA LYS A 111 19.17 9.50 -30.74
C LYS A 111 17.92 9.22 -29.88
N LEU A 112 17.40 10.24 -29.18
CA LEU A 112 16.14 10.15 -28.45
C LEU A 112 14.94 9.91 -29.37
N LEU A 113 14.88 10.58 -30.52
CA LEU A 113 13.83 10.37 -31.52
C LEU A 113 13.87 8.95 -32.13
N GLN A 114 15.05 8.37 -32.31
CA GLN A 114 15.19 6.96 -32.71
C GLN A 114 14.69 5.99 -31.63
N ILE A 115 14.97 6.26 -30.35
CA ILE A 115 14.44 5.48 -29.22
C ILE A 115 12.90 5.58 -29.17
N GLU A 116 12.34 6.74 -29.49
CA GLU A 116 10.89 6.94 -29.57
C GLU A 116 10.25 6.11 -30.70
N ASN A 117 10.90 6.04 -31.87
CA ASN A 117 10.44 5.19 -32.98
C ASN A 117 10.52 3.69 -32.64
N TYR A 118 11.52 3.26 -31.86
CA TYR A 118 11.59 1.89 -31.33
C TYR A 118 10.41 1.60 -30.39
N LEU A 119 10.10 2.51 -29.47
CA LEU A 119 8.93 2.41 -28.58
C LEU A 119 7.59 2.39 -29.33
N GLN A 120 7.51 3.05 -30.49
CA GLN A 120 6.33 2.98 -31.36
C GLN A 120 6.19 1.63 -32.08
N LYS A 121 7.29 1.03 -32.55
CA LYS A 121 7.26 -0.35 -33.11
C LYS A 121 6.83 -1.38 -32.05
N ASP A 122 7.25 -1.21 -30.80
CA ASP A 122 6.78 -2.04 -29.68
C ASP A 122 5.30 -1.84 -29.34
N LYS A 123 4.74 -0.63 -29.57
CA LYS A 123 3.29 -0.40 -29.45
C LYS A 123 2.51 -1.22 -30.48
N VAL A 124 2.99 -1.34 -31.71
CA VAL A 124 2.32 -2.13 -32.77
C VAL A 124 2.31 -3.63 -32.43
N LYS A 125 3.41 -4.17 -31.89
CA LYS A 125 3.44 -5.53 -31.33
C LYS A 125 2.49 -5.69 -30.13
N LYS A 126 2.41 -4.70 -29.24
CA LYS A 126 1.42 -4.69 -28.13
C LYS A 126 -0.04 -4.64 -28.61
N THR A 127 -0.32 -4.07 -29.77
CA THR A 127 -1.67 -4.08 -30.37
C THR A 127 -2.05 -5.47 -30.87
N SER A 128 -1.10 -6.26 -31.37
CA SER A 128 -1.35 -7.66 -31.78
C SER A 128 -1.62 -8.60 -30.58
N THR A 129 -0.95 -8.39 -29.44
CA THR A 129 -1.26 -9.09 -28.18
C THR A 129 -2.55 -8.60 -27.50
N GLN A 130 -3.08 -7.43 -27.88
CA GLN A 130 -4.43 -7.02 -27.45
C GLN A 130 -5.55 -7.78 -28.18
N ILE A 131 -5.28 -8.36 -29.36
CA ILE A 131 -6.27 -9.15 -30.10
C ILE A 131 -6.43 -10.54 -29.46
N THR A 132 -5.39 -11.08 -28.80
CA THR A 132 -5.48 -12.31 -27.98
C THR A 132 -6.09 -12.10 -26.59
N ARG A 133 -6.23 -10.85 -26.10
CA ARG A 133 -6.92 -10.55 -24.82
C ARG A 133 -8.42 -10.86 -24.83
N LYS A 134 -9.02 -11.13 -25.99
CA LYS A 134 -10.48 -11.23 -26.12
C LYS A 134 -11.09 -12.53 -25.55
N ASN A 135 -10.29 -13.50 -25.10
CA ASN A 135 -10.77 -14.82 -24.70
C ASN A 135 -10.66 -15.19 -23.20
N GLN A 136 -10.32 -14.27 -22.29
CA GLN A 136 -10.35 -14.55 -20.85
C GLN A 136 -11.44 -13.74 -20.14
N LYS A 137 -12.70 -14.14 -20.37
CA LYS A 137 -13.90 -13.38 -20.00
C LYS A 137 -14.13 -13.19 -18.48
N ASN A 138 -13.37 -13.85 -17.59
CA ASN A 138 -13.61 -13.79 -16.13
C ASN A 138 -12.38 -13.46 -15.27
N ILE A 139 -11.31 -12.85 -15.80
CA ILE A 139 -10.19 -12.39 -14.96
C ILE A 139 -10.44 -10.95 -14.55
N ILE A 140 -10.41 -10.68 -13.25
CA ILE A 140 -10.65 -9.36 -12.67
C ILE A 140 -9.33 -8.59 -12.65
N SER A 141 -9.24 -7.56 -13.48
CA SER A 141 -8.06 -6.69 -13.50
C SER A 141 -7.98 -5.84 -12.20
N PRO A 142 -6.80 -5.56 -11.66
CA PRO A 142 -6.62 -4.77 -10.43
C PRO A 142 -7.00 -3.30 -10.59
N SER A 143 -7.09 -2.84 -11.85
CA SER A 143 -7.61 -1.51 -12.19
C SER A 143 -9.14 -1.37 -12.06
N ASN A 144 -9.84 -2.45 -11.71
CA ASN A 144 -11.28 -2.43 -11.55
C ASN A 144 -11.67 -1.72 -10.24
N ILE A 145 -12.58 -0.76 -10.36
CA ILE A 145 -13.13 0.02 -9.24
C ILE A 145 -13.85 -0.91 -8.24
N PHE A 146 -14.54 -1.95 -8.72
CA PHE A 146 -15.20 -2.93 -7.85
C PHE A 146 -14.20 -3.62 -6.91
N LEU A 147 -13.05 -4.05 -7.45
CA LEU A 147 -12.05 -4.76 -6.65
C LEU A 147 -11.47 -3.84 -5.57
N PHE A 148 -11.24 -2.56 -5.89
CA PHE A 148 -10.76 -1.59 -4.91
C PHE A 148 -11.71 -1.43 -3.72
N TYR A 149 -13.02 -1.27 -3.97
CA TYR A 149 -14.00 -1.19 -2.88
C TYR A 149 -14.15 -2.51 -2.13
N TRP A 150 -14.07 -3.63 -2.84
CA TRP A 150 -14.10 -4.95 -2.23
C TRP A 150 -12.91 -5.19 -1.29
N GLU A 151 -11.70 -4.78 -1.67
CA GLU A 151 -10.51 -4.86 -0.81
C GLU A 151 -10.69 -4.05 0.48
N ILE A 152 -11.18 -2.80 0.37
CA ILE A 152 -11.51 -1.95 1.54
C ILE A 152 -12.54 -2.64 2.44
N PHE A 153 -13.61 -3.18 1.84
CA PHE A 153 -14.65 -3.90 2.58
C PHE A 153 -14.10 -5.14 3.29
N ASN A 154 -13.28 -5.95 2.61
CA ASN A 154 -12.68 -7.16 3.17
C ASN A 154 -11.77 -6.84 4.37
N ILE A 155 -10.96 -5.77 4.29
CA ILE A 155 -10.14 -5.31 5.41
C ILE A 155 -11.02 -4.92 6.59
N LEU A 156 -12.08 -4.16 6.36
CA LEU A 156 -13.01 -3.75 7.41
C LEU A 156 -13.68 -4.95 8.08
N ILE A 157 -14.10 -5.95 7.29
CA ILE A 157 -14.64 -7.21 7.82
C ILE A 157 -13.59 -7.99 8.60
N GLN A 158 -12.33 -8.03 8.16
CA GLN A 158 -11.25 -8.69 8.89
C GLN A 158 -10.95 -8.00 10.23
N PHE A 159 -10.99 -6.66 10.30
CA PHE A 159 -10.87 -5.94 11.56
C PHE A 159 -12.04 -6.22 12.51
N ILE A 160 -13.28 -6.28 12.02
CA ILE A 160 -14.43 -6.67 12.84
C ILE A 160 -14.29 -8.12 13.31
N SER A 161 -13.84 -9.02 12.43
CA SER A 161 -13.59 -10.43 12.76
C SER A 161 -12.53 -10.56 13.85
N LEU A 162 -11.45 -9.78 13.76
CA LEU A 162 -10.37 -9.73 14.73
C LEU A 162 -10.86 -9.25 16.10
N TRP A 163 -11.68 -8.19 16.14
CA TRP A 163 -12.29 -7.67 17.36
C TRP A 163 -13.25 -8.68 18.00
N ILE A 164 -14.15 -9.29 17.21
CA ILE A 164 -15.07 -10.32 17.72
C ILE A 164 -14.30 -11.55 18.22
N CYS A 165 -13.25 -11.97 17.50
CA CYS A 165 -12.43 -13.11 17.88
C CYS A 165 -11.79 -12.94 19.26
N ALA A 166 -11.25 -11.76 19.57
CA ALA A 166 -10.69 -11.47 20.88
C ALA A 166 -11.77 -11.52 21.98
N LEU A 167 -12.98 -11.02 21.69
CA LEU A 167 -14.11 -11.08 22.61
C LEU A 167 -14.56 -12.52 22.91
N ILE A 168 -14.53 -13.41 21.91
CA ILE A 168 -14.83 -14.85 22.05
C ILE A 168 -13.87 -15.51 23.05
N ILE A 169 -12.59 -15.11 23.09
CA ILE A 169 -11.59 -15.66 24.03
C ILE A 169 -12.06 -15.48 25.48
N SER A 170 -12.55 -14.29 25.84
CA SER A 170 -13.06 -14.01 27.19
C SER A 170 -14.41 -14.64 27.47
N PHE A 171 -15.35 -14.57 26.52
CA PHE A 171 -16.76 -14.85 26.78
C PHE A 171 -17.24 -16.19 26.26
N SER A 172 -16.33 -17.14 26.00
CA SER A 172 -16.65 -18.47 25.44
C SER A 172 -17.70 -19.26 26.24
N ASN A 173 -17.84 -18.98 27.54
CA ASN A 173 -18.82 -19.63 28.42
C ASN A 173 -20.18 -18.91 28.45
N SER A 174 -20.25 -17.65 28.00
CA SER A 174 -21.47 -16.86 28.05
C SER A 174 -22.48 -17.33 27.00
N LYS A 175 -23.77 -17.34 27.36
CA LYS A 175 -24.87 -17.67 26.43
C LYS A 175 -25.45 -16.45 25.72
N GLU A 176 -25.11 -15.24 26.17
CA GLU A 176 -25.68 -14.00 25.60
C GLU A 176 -25.13 -13.70 24.20
N ILE A 177 -23.92 -14.16 23.87
CA ILE A 177 -23.31 -13.94 22.57
C ILE A 177 -23.68 -15.09 21.63
N ASN A 178 -24.41 -14.75 20.56
CA ASN A 178 -24.74 -15.70 19.51
C ASN A 178 -23.54 -15.92 18.56
N PHE A 179 -22.63 -16.82 18.95
CA PHE A 179 -21.44 -17.18 18.16
C PHE A 179 -21.77 -17.73 16.77
N GLN A 180 -22.93 -18.40 16.63
CA GLN A 180 -23.30 -19.07 15.38
C GLN A 180 -23.60 -18.07 14.26
N SER A 181 -24.36 -17.01 14.53
CA SER A 181 -24.74 -16.03 13.50
C SER A 181 -23.52 -15.25 12.98
N PHE A 182 -22.65 -14.79 13.87
CA PHE A 182 -21.40 -14.13 13.47
C PHE A 182 -20.49 -15.08 12.69
N GLY A 183 -20.40 -16.31 13.17
CA GLY A 183 -19.70 -17.40 12.52
C GLY A 183 -20.06 -17.64 11.06
N CYS A 184 -21.35 -17.87 10.80
CA CYS A 184 -21.86 -18.08 9.44
C CYS A 184 -21.59 -16.88 8.53
N LEU A 185 -21.70 -15.66 9.06
CA LEU A 185 -21.38 -14.44 8.31
C LEU A 185 -19.91 -14.42 7.89
N PHE A 186 -18.98 -14.65 8.81
CA PHE A 186 -17.55 -14.67 8.48
C PHE A 186 -17.17 -15.79 7.53
N ILE A 187 -17.73 -16.99 7.70
CA ILE A 187 -17.51 -18.10 6.76
C ILE A 187 -17.96 -17.70 5.35
N SER A 188 -19.15 -17.12 5.21
CA SER A 188 -19.69 -16.73 3.90
C SER A 188 -18.82 -15.68 3.21
N ILE A 189 -18.37 -14.66 3.93
CA ILE A 189 -17.53 -13.59 3.38
C ILE A 189 -16.15 -14.12 2.99
N ASN A 190 -15.55 -14.99 3.82
CA ASN A 190 -14.27 -15.61 3.51
C ASN A 190 -14.35 -16.50 2.25
N ILE A 191 -15.44 -17.23 2.04
CA ILE A 191 -15.65 -18.00 0.81
C ILE A 191 -15.70 -17.08 -0.42
N VAL A 192 -16.44 -15.97 -0.33
CA VAL A 192 -16.51 -14.99 -1.43
C VAL A 192 -15.13 -14.38 -1.71
N GLU A 193 -14.34 -14.10 -0.67
CA GLU A 193 -12.96 -13.60 -0.82
C GLU A 193 -12.06 -14.60 -1.53
N ILE A 194 -12.16 -15.90 -1.23
CA ILE A 194 -11.41 -16.95 -1.93
C ILE A 194 -11.78 -16.96 -3.42
N ILE A 195 -13.09 -16.89 -3.73
CA ILE A 195 -13.57 -16.88 -5.13
C ILE A 195 -13.02 -15.66 -5.87
N ILE A 196 -12.99 -14.48 -5.25
CA ILE A 196 -12.45 -13.27 -5.87
C ILE A 196 -10.92 -13.37 -6.01
N SER A 197 -10.23 -13.90 -5.01
CA SER A 197 -8.77 -14.08 -5.00
C SER A 197 -8.29 -14.99 -6.13
N ILE A 198 -9.00 -16.08 -6.42
CA ILE A 198 -8.65 -17.01 -7.51
C ILE A 198 -8.90 -16.39 -8.89
N ASN A 199 -9.79 -15.39 -9.00
CA ASN A 199 -10.10 -14.70 -10.24
C ASN A 199 -9.35 -13.36 -10.40
N LYS A 200 -8.54 -12.96 -9.40
CA LYS A 200 -7.79 -11.71 -9.38
C LYS A 200 -6.47 -11.86 -10.13
N GLU A 201 -6.16 -10.89 -10.99
CA GLU A 201 -4.88 -10.80 -11.69
C GLU A 201 -3.74 -10.46 -10.70
N ILE A 202 -2.56 -11.05 -10.90
CA ILE A 202 -1.42 -10.90 -10.00
C ILE A 202 -0.31 -10.10 -10.66
N TYR A 203 0.29 -9.17 -9.90
CA TYR A 203 1.52 -8.48 -10.28
C TYR A 203 2.72 -9.19 -9.64
N ILE A 204 3.63 -9.70 -10.46
CA ILE A 204 4.92 -10.22 -10.01
C ILE A 204 6.00 -9.43 -10.74
N GLU A 205 6.82 -8.69 -9.99
CA GLU A 205 8.00 -7.97 -10.52
C GLU A 205 7.70 -7.03 -11.70
N GLY A 206 6.54 -6.35 -11.66
CA GLY A 206 6.11 -5.42 -12.72
C GLY A 206 5.53 -6.08 -13.97
N GLN A 207 5.48 -7.41 -14.01
CA GLN A 207 4.79 -8.17 -15.05
C GLN A 207 3.41 -8.63 -14.56
N ILE A 208 2.45 -8.60 -15.46
CA ILE A 208 1.07 -9.00 -15.18
C ILE A 208 0.91 -10.44 -15.65
N ILE A 209 0.55 -11.32 -14.72
CA ILE A 209 0.30 -12.73 -15.00
C ILE A 209 -1.21 -12.94 -15.19
N ASN A 210 -1.59 -13.36 -16.40
CA ASN A 210 -2.99 -13.46 -16.84
C ASN A 210 -3.44 -14.92 -17.03
N THR A 211 -2.56 -15.87 -16.75
CA THR A 211 -2.82 -17.32 -16.88
C THR A 211 -3.48 -17.83 -15.61
N ARG A 212 -4.69 -18.40 -15.73
CA ARG A 212 -5.47 -18.88 -14.58
C ARG A 212 -4.76 -19.94 -13.75
N ASN A 213 -4.02 -20.84 -14.41
CA ASN A 213 -3.28 -21.88 -13.70
C ASN A 213 -2.19 -21.28 -12.81
N ASP A 214 -1.48 -20.26 -13.29
CA ASP A 214 -0.41 -19.62 -12.52
C ASP A 214 -0.99 -18.80 -11.36
N ILE A 215 -2.13 -18.13 -11.57
CA ILE A 215 -2.88 -17.45 -10.51
C ILE A 215 -3.29 -18.45 -9.42
N LEU A 216 -3.86 -19.58 -9.82
CA LEU A 216 -4.33 -20.62 -8.91
C LEU A 216 -3.18 -21.29 -8.16
N ILE A 217 -2.08 -21.63 -8.82
CA ILE A 217 -0.89 -22.23 -8.19
C ILE A 217 -0.27 -21.24 -7.20
N ASN A 218 -0.13 -19.97 -7.56
CA ASN A 218 0.38 -18.96 -6.65
C ASN A 218 -0.54 -18.77 -5.43
N TYR A 219 -1.86 -18.76 -5.63
CA TYR A 219 -2.82 -18.68 -4.53
C TYR A 219 -2.75 -19.91 -3.60
N LEU A 220 -2.74 -21.12 -4.19
CA LEU A 220 -2.65 -22.37 -3.44
C LEU A 220 -1.35 -22.48 -2.65
N SER A 221 -0.24 -21.97 -3.17
CA SER A 221 1.04 -22.00 -2.48
C SER A 221 1.12 -20.96 -1.34
N LYS A 222 0.64 -19.72 -1.57
CA LYS A 222 0.90 -18.60 -0.65
C LYS A 222 -0.21 -18.29 0.35
N SER A 223 -1.48 -18.48 -0.02
CA SER A 223 -2.60 -17.93 0.77
C SER A 223 -3.63 -18.95 1.23
N SER A 224 -3.84 -20.00 0.45
CA SER A 224 -4.92 -20.98 0.69
C SER A 224 -4.89 -21.60 2.09
N HIS A 225 -3.71 -21.88 2.64
CA HIS A 225 -3.57 -22.51 3.94
C HIS A 225 -4.16 -21.66 5.07
N LEU A 226 -3.89 -20.34 5.08
CA LEU A 226 -4.48 -19.44 6.10
C LEU A 226 -5.99 -19.31 5.93
N ASP A 227 -6.47 -19.23 4.69
CA ASP A 227 -7.90 -19.08 4.40
C ASP A 227 -8.67 -20.35 4.83
N VAL A 228 -8.19 -21.54 4.45
CA VAL A 228 -8.78 -22.83 4.83
C VAL A 228 -8.75 -23.05 6.34
N CYS A 229 -7.61 -22.79 6.99
CA CYS A 229 -7.53 -22.88 8.45
C CYS A 229 -8.49 -21.91 9.13
N SER A 230 -8.62 -20.67 8.64
CA SER A 230 -9.55 -19.70 9.23
C SER A 230 -11.02 -20.13 9.10
N ILE A 231 -11.43 -20.65 7.95
CA ILE A 231 -12.80 -21.16 7.73
C ILE A 231 -13.05 -22.37 8.63
N PHE A 232 -12.10 -23.30 8.70
CA PHE A 232 -12.21 -24.48 9.55
C PHE A 232 -12.41 -24.09 11.03
N ILE A 233 -11.61 -23.16 11.54
CA ILE A 233 -11.73 -22.71 12.93
C ILE A 233 -13.05 -21.99 13.17
N TRP A 234 -13.49 -21.12 12.25
CA TRP A 234 -14.81 -20.51 12.34
C TRP A 234 -15.91 -21.58 12.41
N ILE A 235 -15.87 -22.63 11.58
CA ILE A 235 -16.85 -23.73 11.66
C ILE A 235 -16.83 -24.39 13.04
N MET A 236 -15.64 -24.71 13.58
CA MET A 236 -15.50 -25.33 14.90
C MET A 236 -16.12 -24.50 16.02
N ILE A 237 -15.87 -23.18 16.02
CA ILE A 237 -16.39 -22.24 17.02
C ILE A 237 -17.91 -22.03 16.85
N SER A 238 -18.37 -21.80 15.62
CA SER A 238 -19.74 -21.36 15.33
C SER A 238 -20.79 -22.43 15.58
N PHE A 239 -20.46 -23.68 15.25
CA PHE A 239 -21.37 -24.82 15.46
C PHE A 239 -21.16 -25.48 16.82
N ARG A 240 -20.24 -24.95 17.65
CA ARG A 240 -19.86 -25.52 18.95
C ARG A 240 -19.65 -27.03 18.87
N MET A 241 -18.92 -27.47 17.84
CA MET A 241 -18.62 -28.90 17.60
C MET A 241 -17.86 -29.54 18.77
N ILE A 242 -17.28 -28.71 19.63
CA ILE A 242 -16.55 -29.09 20.84
C ILE A 242 -17.21 -28.36 22.01
N GLU A 243 -17.69 -29.12 23.00
CA GLU A 243 -18.37 -28.55 24.16
C GLU A 243 -17.41 -27.91 25.16
N GLN A 244 -16.14 -28.33 25.16
CA GLN A 244 -15.14 -27.87 26.12
C GLN A 244 -14.68 -26.43 25.83
N ASN A 245 -15.01 -25.51 26.73
CA ASN A 245 -14.72 -24.08 26.59
C ASN A 245 -13.23 -23.76 26.42
N THR A 246 -12.33 -24.50 27.07
CA THR A 246 -10.88 -24.29 26.96
C THR A 246 -10.38 -24.52 25.54
N ILE A 247 -10.94 -25.51 24.83
CA ILE A 247 -10.57 -25.79 23.44
C ILE A 247 -11.09 -24.68 22.52
N ILE A 248 -12.29 -24.15 22.78
CA ILE A 248 -12.84 -23.00 22.05
C ILE A 248 -11.93 -21.77 22.22
N GLN A 249 -11.43 -21.52 23.44
CA GLN A 249 -10.48 -20.42 23.71
C GLN A 249 -9.18 -20.60 22.91
N VAL A 250 -8.62 -21.82 22.87
CA VAL A 250 -7.41 -22.12 22.08
C VAL A 250 -7.65 -21.89 20.58
N PHE A 251 -8.78 -22.35 20.06
CA PHE A 251 -9.16 -22.09 18.67
C PHE A 251 -9.35 -20.59 18.37
N ALA A 252 -9.95 -19.84 19.30
CA ALA A 252 -10.09 -18.39 19.15
C ALA A 252 -8.73 -17.67 19.17
N ILE A 253 -7.78 -18.09 20.02
CA ILE A 253 -6.40 -17.55 20.01
C ILE A 253 -5.71 -17.88 18.68
N LEU A 254 -5.82 -19.11 18.20
CA LEU A 254 -5.25 -19.52 16.91
C LEU A 254 -5.84 -18.71 15.74
N LEU A 255 -7.16 -18.50 15.77
CA LEU A 255 -7.87 -17.67 14.78
C LEU A 255 -7.39 -16.21 14.83
N LEU A 256 -7.19 -15.64 16.01
CA LEU A 256 -6.65 -14.30 16.19
C LEU A 256 -5.27 -14.16 15.53
N ILE A 257 -4.38 -15.15 15.73
CA ILE A 257 -3.05 -15.18 15.11
C ILE A 257 -3.16 -15.27 13.58
N ILE A 258 -4.05 -16.12 13.06
CA ILE A 258 -4.27 -16.28 11.61
C ILE A 258 -4.81 -14.99 10.99
N ILE A 259 -5.80 -14.34 11.61
CA ILE A 259 -6.37 -13.08 11.10
C ILE A 259 -5.30 -11.99 11.14
N PHE A 260 -4.49 -11.90 12.20
CA PHE A 260 -3.38 -10.95 12.27
C PHE A 260 -2.37 -11.16 11.14
N ALA A 261 -1.97 -12.40 10.87
CA ALA A 261 -1.07 -12.73 9.76
C ALA A 261 -1.66 -12.36 8.39
N ARG A 262 -2.97 -12.51 8.19
CA ARG A 262 -3.68 -12.10 6.97
C ARG A 262 -3.70 -10.58 6.81
N ILE A 263 -4.03 -9.84 7.87
CA ILE A 263 -4.03 -8.37 7.86
C ILE A 263 -2.62 -7.85 7.54
N PHE A 264 -1.58 -8.42 8.13
CA PHE A 264 -0.20 -8.02 7.86
C PHE A 264 0.18 -8.19 6.38
N ARG A 265 -0.20 -9.31 5.75
CA ARG A 265 0.01 -9.52 4.30
C ARG A 265 -0.70 -8.49 3.44
N VAL A 266 -1.91 -8.10 3.84
CA VAL A 266 -2.75 -7.15 3.10
C VAL A 266 -2.28 -5.71 3.30
N TYR A 267 -1.73 -5.41 4.48
CA TYR A 267 -1.20 -4.09 4.84
C TYR A 267 -0.15 -3.59 3.84
N ASP A 268 0.87 -4.40 3.54
CA ASP A 268 1.96 -4.02 2.63
C ASP A 268 1.44 -3.59 1.25
N TYR A 269 0.47 -4.35 0.71
CA TYR A 269 -0.14 -4.07 -0.59
C TYR A 269 -0.93 -2.76 -0.60
N ILE A 270 -1.72 -2.48 0.45
CA ILE A 270 -2.51 -1.24 0.52
C ILE A 270 -1.60 -0.04 0.67
N VAL A 271 -0.60 -0.15 1.53
CA VAL A 271 0.36 0.92 1.80
C VAL A 271 1.03 1.33 0.50
N GLU A 272 1.50 0.37 -0.30
CA GLU A 272 2.07 0.63 -1.62
C GLU A 272 1.08 1.37 -2.54
N GLN A 273 -0.17 0.92 -2.61
CA GLN A 273 -1.21 1.53 -3.46
C GLN A 273 -1.62 2.94 -3.01
N LEU A 274 -1.67 3.20 -1.71
CA LEU A 274 -2.03 4.51 -1.15
C LEU A 274 -0.90 5.53 -1.34
N TYR A 275 0.36 5.12 -1.14
CA TYR A 275 1.52 5.96 -1.43
C TYR A 275 1.56 6.37 -2.91
N GLN A 276 1.28 5.45 -3.82
CA GLN A 276 1.22 5.76 -5.26
C GLN A 276 0.13 6.78 -5.62
N LYS A 277 -0.99 6.81 -4.88
CA LYS A 277 -2.10 7.74 -5.09
C LYS A 277 -1.89 9.11 -4.45
N GLY A 278 -0.78 9.32 -3.73
CA GLY A 278 -0.47 10.59 -3.05
C GLY A 278 -1.42 10.91 -1.90
N PHE A 279 -2.10 9.91 -1.33
CA PHE A 279 -2.83 10.08 -0.08
C PHE A 279 -1.82 10.43 1.03
N GLY A 280 -2.20 11.33 1.94
CA GLY A 280 -1.28 11.84 2.95
C GLY A 280 -0.80 10.74 3.90
N GLY A 281 0.40 10.20 3.64
CA GLY A 281 0.98 9.08 4.39
C GLY A 281 0.91 9.29 5.90
N TYR A 282 1.28 10.49 6.36
CA TYR A 282 1.25 10.81 7.79
C TYR A 282 -0.12 10.68 8.46
N ALA A 283 -1.23 10.98 7.76
CA ALA A 283 -2.56 10.84 8.32
C ALA A 283 -2.98 9.36 8.42
N PHE A 284 -2.57 8.56 7.42
CA PHE A 284 -2.77 7.11 7.45
C PHE A 284 -1.93 6.47 8.56
N ASP A 285 -0.66 6.85 8.71
CA ASP A 285 0.22 6.36 9.76
C ASP A 285 -0.31 6.70 11.16
N LEU A 286 -0.86 7.91 11.34
CA LEU A 286 -1.52 8.30 12.57
C LEU A 286 -2.76 7.44 12.85
N LEU A 287 -3.61 7.21 11.84
CA LEU A 287 -4.78 6.34 11.98
C LEU A 287 -4.37 4.91 12.33
N THR A 288 -3.36 4.35 11.65
CA THR A 288 -2.82 3.02 11.95
C THR A 288 -2.33 2.96 13.39
N LEU A 289 -1.61 3.98 13.87
CA LEU A 289 -1.14 4.04 15.25
C LEU A 289 -2.29 4.05 16.26
N VAL A 290 -3.31 4.87 16.06
CA VAL A 290 -4.49 4.93 16.94
C VAL A 290 -5.23 3.60 16.99
N VAL A 291 -5.43 2.96 15.83
CA VAL A 291 -6.06 1.63 15.73
C VAL A 291 -5.22 0.57 16.43
N SER A 292 -3.90 0.60 16.29
CA SER A 292 -2.99 -0.34 16.98
C SER A 292 -3.04 -0.20 18.50
N ILE A 293 -3.06 1.03 19.02
CA ILE A 293 -3.17 1.30 20.46
C ILE A 293 -4.52 0.79 21.01
N TYR A 294 -5.61 1.13 20.32
CA TYR A 294 -6.95 0.66 20.70
C TYR A 294 -7.03 -0.86 20.71
N PHE A 295 -6.50 -1.51 19.66
CA PHE A 295 -6.57 -2.95 19.53
C PHE A 295 -5.69 -3.68 20.56
N PHE A 296 -4.54 -3.11 20.92
CA PHE A 296 -3.73 -3.62 22.03
C PHE A 296 -4.50 -3.57 23.35
N ALA A 297 -5.10 -2.42 23.69
CA ALA A 297 -5.94 -2.29 24.89
C ALA A 297 -7.11 -3.29 24.89
N HIS A 298 -7.74 -3.51 23.73
CA HIS A 298 -8.81 -4.49 23.57
C HIS A 298 -8.35 -5.93 23.84
N ILE A 299 -7.22 -6.37 23.26
CA ILE A 299 -6.67 -7.70 23.56
C ILE A 299 -6.35 -7.83 25.05
N MET A 300 -5.72 -6.82 25.65
CA MET A 300 -5.37 -6.83 27.07
C MET A 300 -6.62 -6.94 27.96
N ALA A 301 -7.71 -6.26 27.61
CA ALA A 301 -8.99 -6.35 28.30
C ALA A 301 -9.60 -7.76 28.21
N CYS A 302 -9.63 -8.35 27.00
CA CYS A 302 -10.15 -9.71 26.80
C CYS A 302 -9.31 -10.77 27.52
N LEU A 303 -7.98 -10.62 27.54
CA LEU A 303 -7.11 -11.51 28.31
C LEU A 303 -7.32 -11.35 29.83
N TRP A 304 -7.51 -10.12 30.32
CA TRP A 304 -7.80 -9.87 31.73
C TRP A 304 -9.13 -10.50 32.18
N LEU A 305 -10.17 -10.41 31.34
CA LEU A 305 -11.43 -11.13 31.54
C LEU A 305 -11.25 -12.64 31.53
N MET A 306 -10.49 -13.17 30.55
CA MET A 306 -10.23 -14.60 30.45
C MET A 306 -9.57 -15.13 31.73
N VAL A 307 -8.57 -14.42 32.26
CA VAL A 307 -7.91 -14.78 33.54
C VAL A 307 -8.89 -14.70 34.70
N GLY A 308 -9.72 -13.64 34.76
CA GLY A 308 -10.77 -13.49 35.77
C GLY A 308 -11.73 -14.68 35.79
N PHE A 309 -12.34 -15.02 34.65
CA PHE A 309 -13.28 -16.14 34.54
C PHE A 309 -12.65 -17.51 34.78
N ASN A 310 -11.40 -17.72 34.33
CA ASN A 310 -10.70 -18.99 34.54
C ASN A 310 -10.18 -19.14 35.99
N SER A 311 -10.09 -18.05 36.76
CA SER A 311 -9.73 -18.07 38.18
C SER A 311 -10.93 -18.25 39.12
N ASN A 312 -12.13 -18.54 38.61
CA ASN A 312 -13.36 -18.70 39.40
C ASN A 312 -13.29 -19.78 40.51
N GLY A 313 -12.35 -20.72 40.43
CA GLY A 313 -12.09 -21.73 41.46
C GLY A 313 -11.37 -21.20 42.70
N GLU A 314 -10.77 -20.02 42.63
CA GLU A 314 -10.16 -19.33 43.77
C GLU A 314 -11.25 -18.64 44.64
N ARG A 315 -10.95 -18.42 45.93
CA ARG A 315 -11.91 -17.78 46.85
C ARG A 315 -12.28 -16.35 46.42
N MET A 316 -11.33 -15.61 45.85
CA MET A 316 -11.51 -14.23 45.38
C MET A 316 -10.79 -14.02 44.04
N ASN A 317 -11.42 -13.24 43.16
CA ASN A 317 -10.88 -12.79 41.88
C ASN A 317 -11.29 -11.33 41.65
N TRP A 318 -10.69 -10.64 40.67
CA TRP A 318 -10.97 -9.22 40.44
C TRP A 318 -12.43 -8.96 40.04
N ILE A 319 -13.08 -9.91 39.37
CA ILE A 319 -14.49 -9.80 38.93
C ILE A 319 -15.44 -9.80 40.14
N ARG A 320 -15.24 -10.72 41.09
CA ARG A 320 -16.01 -10.83 42.34
C ARG A 320 -15.77 -9.64 43.26
N ASP A 321 -14.53 -9.21 43.39
CA ASP A 321 -14.16 -8.07 44.25
C ASP A 321 -14.81 -6.75 43.81
N ASN A 322 -15.18 -6.65 42.51
CA ASN A 322 -15.85 -5.49 41.94
C ASN A 322 -17.36 -5.74 41.68
N ASP A 323 -17.94 -6.81 42.23
CA ASP A 323 -19.36 -7.16 42.07
C ASP A 323 -19.83 -7.32 40.61
N LEU A 324 -18.95 -7.77 39.72
CA LEU A 324 -19.21 -7.82 38.27
C LEU A 324 -19.78 -9.16 37.78
N GLU A 325 -19.88 -10.20 38.61
CA GLU A 325 -20.25 -11.56 38.15
C GLU A 325 -21.62 -11.66 37.47
N ASN A 326 -22.60 -10.90 37.98
CA ASN A 326 -23.98 -10.91 37.50
C ASN A 326 -24.31 -9.73 36.59
N GLU A 327 -23.31 -8.91 36.28
CA GLU A 327 -23.46 -7.76 35.40
C GLU A 327 -23.45 -8.16 33.92
N SER A 328 -23.93 -7.25 33.07
CA SER A 328 -23.92 -7.49 31.62
C SER A 328 -22.49 -7.68 31.08
N ILE A 329 -22.36 -8.44 29.99
CA ILE A 329 -21.09 -8.62 29.28
C ILE A 329 -20.42 -7.28 28.96
N TRP A 330 -21.20 -6.26 28.61
CA TRP A 330 -20.70 -4.93 28.29
C TRP A 330 -20.17 -4.19 29.52
N THR A 331 -20.82 -4.34 30.68
CA THR A 331 -20.34 -3.79 31.96
C THR A 331 -19.01 -4.45 32.32
N GLN A 332 -18.92 -5.78 32.25
CA GLN A 332 -17.69 -6.54 32.52
C GLN A 332 -16.56 -6.13 31.56
N TYR A 333 -16.87 -6.05 30.25
CA TYR A 333 -15.94 -5.60 29.22
C TYR A 333 -15.43 -4.19 29.43
N ASN A 334 -16.31 -3.23 29.76
CA ASN A 334 -15.91 -1.85 29.98
C ASN A 334 -14.97 -1.70 31.19
N ASN A 335 -15.22 -2.42 32.28
CA ASN A 335 -14.32 -2.44 33.44
C ASN A 335 -12.95 -3.05 33.09
N ALA A 336 -12.92 -4.14 32.32
CA ALA A 336 -11.66 -4.73 31.86
C ALA A 336 -10.89 -3.82 30.88
N PHE A 337 -11.60 -3.14 29.99
CA PHE A 337 -11.01 -2.18 29.05
C PHE A 337 -10.48 -0.94 29.76
N TYR A 338 -11.19 -0.48 30.79
CA TYR A 338 -10.72 0.56 31.69
C TYR A 338 -9.41 0.12 32.40
N TRP A 339 -9.36 -1.08 33.00
CA TRP A 339 -8.14 -1.62 33.61
C TRP A 339 -6.97 -1.72 32.61
N ALA A 340 -7.23 -2.23 31.40
CA ALA A 340 -6.22 -2.33 30.35
C ALA A 340 -5.69 -0.95 29.93
N THR A 341 -6.59 0.03 29.78
CA THR A 341 -6.22 1.38 29.38
C THR A 341 -5.43 2.09 30.47
N MET A 342 -5.87 2.08 31.73
CA MET A 342 -5.16 2.73 32.84
C MET A 342 -3.77 2.14 33.06
N THR A 343 -3.62 0.83 32.82
CA THR A 343 -2.34 0.13 32.88
C THR A 343 -1.44 0.55 31.73
N MET A 344 -1.99 0.58 30.51
CA MET A 344 -1.26 0.99 29.30
C MET A 344 -0.77 2.44 29.35
N VAL A 345 -1.59 3.37 29.84
CA VAL A 345 -1.20 4.79 29.96
C VAL A 345 -0.52 5.11 31.29
N THR A 346 -0.19 4.11 32.10
CA THR A 346 0.55 4.24 33.37
C THR A 346 -0.13 5.16 34.40
N VAL A 347 -1.46 5.22 34.40
CA VAL A 347 -2.25 6.00 35.38
C VAL A 347 -2.42 5.21 36.68
N GLY A 348 -2.90 3.97 36.59
CA GLY A 348 -2.97 3.02 37.72
C GLY A 348 -3.66 3.53 38.98
N TYR A 349 -4.95 3.86 38.92
CA TYR A 349 -5.72 4.34 40.09
C TYR A 349 -5.78 3.33 41.25
N GLY A 350 -5.67 2.03 40.97
CA GLY A 350 -5.61 0.97 41.97
C GLY A 350 -6.96 0.48 42.47
N ASP A 351 -8.05 0.85 41.79
CA ASP A 351 -9.42 0.38 42.01
C ASP A 351 -9.62 -1.08 41.56
N ILE A 352 -9.13 -1.43 40.36
CA ILE A 352 -9.13 -2.82 39.88
C ILE A 352 -7.74 -3.42 40.07
N THR A 353 -7.63 -4.43 40.93
CA THR A 353 -6.36 -5.07 41.32
C THR A 353 -6.46 -6.60 41.28
N PRO A 354 -5.35 -7.32 40.99
CA PRO A 354 -5.31 -8.77 41.10
C PRO A 354 -5.55 -9.22 42.55
N LYS A 355 -6.36 -10.27 42.73
CA LYS A 355 -6.73 -10.87 44.01
C LYS A 355 -6.17 -12.27 44.22
N ASN A 356 -5.61 -12.87 43.16
CA ASN A 356 -4.95 -14.18 43.22
C ASN A 356 -3.62 -14.21 42.46
N ASN A 357 -2.86 -15.29 42.63
CA ASN A 357 -1.53 -15.44 42.05
C ASN A 357 -1.54 -15.49 40.52
N TYR A 358 -2.59 -16.06 39.91
CA TYR A 358 -2.73 -16.13 38.45
C TYR A 358 -2.96 -14.74 37.84
N GLU A 359 -3.86 -13.96 38.44
CA GLU A 359 -4.10 -12.57 38.08
C GLU A 359 -2.85 -11.71 38.29
N MET A 360 -2.13 -11.91 39.40
CA MET A 360 -0.89 -11.19 39.69
C MET A 360 0.19 -11.48 38.64
N ALA A 361 0.39 -12.76 38.29
CA ALA A 361 1.36 -13.17 37.28
C ALA A 361 1.01 -12.55 35.91
N PHE A 362 -0.26 -12.59 35.52
CA PHE A 362 -0.71 -11.96 34.29
C PHE A 362 -0.51 -10.43 34.32
N ALA A 363 -0.91 -9.76 35.41
CA ALA A 363 -0.79 -8.32 35.57
C ALA A 363 0.67 -7.85 35.44
N ASN A 364 1.64 -8.59 35.99
CA ASN A 364 3.06 -8.29 35.84
C ASN A 364 3.52 -8.33 34.38
N VAL A 365 3.13 -9.37 33.64
CA VAL A 365 3.44 -9.51 32.21
C VAL A 365 2.73 -8.43 31.39
N ALA A 366 1.47 -8.18 31.70
CA ALA A 366 0.64 -7.15 31.08
C ALA A 366 1.27 -5.76 31.21
N MET A 367 1.70 -5.37 32.40
CA MET A 367 2.37 -4.09 32.68
C MET A 367 3.67 -3.94 31.89
N PHE A 368 4.49 -5.00 31.80
CA PHE A 368 5.74 -4.97 31.04
C PHE A 368 5.48 -4.68 29.55
N PHE A 369 4.62 -5.45 28.89
CA PHE A 369 4.31 -5.22 27.47
C PHE A 369 3.60 -3.89 27.23
N SER A 370 2.73 -3.49 28.15
CA SER A 370 2.03 -2.21 28.11
C SER A 370 3.00 -1.02 28.12
N SER A 371 4.05 -1.07 28.94
CA SER A 371 5.09 -0.04 28.99
C SER A 371 5.87 0.08 27.66
N CYS A 372 6.17 -1.06 27.01
CA CYS A 372 6.83 -1.09 25.70
C CYS A 372 5.95 -0.47 24.61
N VAL A 373 4.66 -0.81 24.59
CA VAL A 373 3.70 -0.25 23.62
C VAL A 373 3.53 1.26 23.85
N PHE A 374 3.40 1.70 25.10
CA PHE A 374 3.29 3.12 25.43
C PHE A 374 4.52 3.92 24.97
N ALA A 375 5.73 3.42 25.23
CA ALA A 375 6.96 4.05 24.78
C ALA A 375 7.05 4.12 23.24
N TYR A 376 6.71 3.03 22.55
CA TYR A 376 6.65 3.00 21.09
C TYR A 376 5.65 4.03 20.55
N SER A 377 4.45 4.10 21.13
CA SER A 377 3.40 5.02 20.71
C SER A 377 3.82 6.48 20.86
N MET A 378 4.45 6.85 21.98
CA MET A 378 4.97 8.20 22.19
C MET A 378 6.04 8.58 21.17
N ASN A 379 6.97 7.66 20.87
CA ASN A 379 7.98 7.88 19.84
C ASN A 379 7.37 8.03 18.44
N ALA A 380 6.41 7.17 18.08
CA ALA A 380 5.73 7.23 16.80
C ALA A 380 4.96 8.55 16.62
N ILE A 381 4.24 9.02 17.65
CA ILE A 381 3.59 10.34 17.64
C ILE A 381 4.61 11.45 17.41
N GLY A 382 5.76 11.41 18.10
CA GLY A 382 6.82 12.41 17.93
C GLY A 382 7.37 12.47 16.50
N ILE A 383 7.62 11.32 15.87
CA ILE A 383 8.09 11.21 14.49
C ILE A 383 7.03 11.78 13.52
N LEU A 384 5.77 11.41 13.70
CA LEU A 384 4.67 11.89 12.85
C LEU A 384 4.49 13.40 12.96
N LEU A 385 4.49 13.96 14.17
CA LEU A 385 4.39 15.41 14.40
C LEU A 385 5.56 16.17 13.79
N LYS A 386 6.78 15.62 13.88
CA LYS A 386 7.94 16.19 13.20
C LYS A 386 7.76 16.20 11.69
N GLY A 387 7.34 15.08 11.10
CA GLY A 387 7.06 14.98 9.65
C GLY A 387 6.01 15.99 9.18
N PHE A 388 4.90 16.14 9.91
CA PHE A 388 3.88 17.15 9.62
C PHE A 388 4.44 18.59 9.69
N ASN A 389 5.26 18.89 10.68
CA ASN A 389 5.88 20.20 10.85
C ASN A 389 6.93 20.50 9.78
N ASP A 390 7.74 19.51 9.37
CA ASP A 390 8.78 19.64 8.35
C ASP A 390 8.18 20.02 6.99
N VAL A 391 7.04 19.43 6.61
CA VAL A 391 6.31 19.82 5.39
C VAL A 391 5.86 21.29 5.45
N LYS A 392 5.33 21.72 6.59
CA LYS A 392 4.87 23.10 6.81
C LYS A 392 6.05 24.09 6.82
N GLN A 393 7.18 23.71 7.41
CA GLN A 393 8.38 24.53 7.44
C GLN A 393 9.02 24.66 6.06
N ASN A 394 9.14 23.56 5.31
CA ASN A 394 9.64 23.58 3.94
C ASN A 394 8.80 24.47 3.03
N TYR A 395 7.47 24.42 3.17
CA TYR A 395 6.58 25.33 2.44
C TYR A 395 6.86 26.81 2.78
N LYS A 396 7.01 27.15 4.06
CA LYS A 396 7.37 28.52 4.50
C LYS A 396 8.74 28.94 3.97
N TYR A 397 9.72 28.06 4.04
CA TYR A 397 11.08 28.30 3.54
C TYR A 397 11.08 28.59 2.04
N ILE A 398 10.42 27.75 1.23
CA ILE A 398 10.29 27.95 -0.23
C ILE A 398 9.57 29.27 -0.53
N LYS A 399 8.50 29.59 0.20
CA LYS A 399 7.76 30.86 0.03
C LYS A 399 8.66 32.07 0.32
N CYS A 400 9.46 32.02 1.38
CA CYS A 400 10.40 33.08 1.72
C CYS A 400 11.49 33.24 0.64
N GLN A 401 12.06 32.13 0.15
CA GLN A 401 13.04 32.15 -0.94
C GLN A 401 12.46 32.74 -2.23
N TYR A 402 11.21 32.41 -2.56
CA TYR A 402 10.52 32.98 -3.71
C TYR A 402 10.29 34.48 -3.54
N GLN A 403 9.82 34.92 -2.37
CA GLN A 403 9.62 36.34 -2.08
C GLN A 403 10.92 37.14 -2.18
N LYS A 404 12.04 36.62 -1.65
CA LYS A 404 13.37 37.25 -1.78
C LYS A 404 13.82 37.40 -3.23
N LYS A 405 13.58 36.39 -4.08
CA LYS A 405 13.92 36.47 -5.51
C LYS A 405 13.06 37.49 -6.25
N VAL A 406 11.77 37.56 -5.94
CA VAL A 406 10.86 38.54 -6.57
C VAL A 406 11.21 39.96 -6.13
N SER A 407 11.50 40.20 -4.84
CA SER A 407 11.90 41.53 -4.37
C SER A 407 13.21 41.99 -5.03
N HIS A 408 14.20 41.10 -5.11
CA HIS A 408 15.48 41.42 -5.76
C HIS A 408 15.33 41.73 -7.26
N ASN A 409 14.51 40.96 -7.98
CA ASN A 409 14.22 41.25 -9.39
C ASN A 409 13.49 42.59 -9.56
N ASN A 410 12.58 42.94 -8.65
CA ASN A 410 11.89 44.23 -8.70
C ASN A 410 12.85 45.39 -8.45
N GLU A 411 13.75 45.29 -7.47
CA GLU A 411 14.82 46.28 -7.23
C GLU A 411 15.70 46.47 -8.47
N LEU A 412 16.13 45.39 -9.11
CA LEU A 412 16.91 45.43 -10.35
C LEU A 412 16.17 46.13 -11.50
N ILE A 413 14.85 45.92 -11.63
CA ILE A 413 14.03 46.61 -12.64
C ILE A 413 13.96 48.12 -12.35
N TYR A 414 13.83 48.51 -11.08
CA TYR A 414 13.83 49.92 -10.68
C TYR A 414 15.17 50.60 -10.94
N GLU A 415 16.31 49.95 -10.66
CA GLU A 415 17.64 50.48 -10.96
C GLU A 415 17.85 50.69 -12.46
N ILE A 416 17.44 49.72 -13.30
CA ILE A 416 17.53 49.85 -14.76
C ILE A 416 16.64 51.00 -15.28
N GLN A 417 15.49 51.25 -14.66
CA GLN A 417 14.61 52.36 -15.02
C GLN A 417 15.17 53.73 -14.62
N GLN A 418 15.97 53.82 -13.55
CA GLN A 418 16.63 55.07 -13.16
C GLN A 418 17.90 55.38 -13.96
N CYS A 419 18.52 54.38 -14.59
CA CYS A 419 19.66 54.57 -15.49
C CYS A 419 19.28 54.91 -16.95
N ARG A 420 17.99 55.03 -17.27
CA ARG A 420 17.47 55.54 -18.54
C ARG A 420 16.94 56.95 -18.36
#